data_AF-A0A960G9C7-F1
#
_entry.id   AF-A0A960G9C7-F1
#
_cell.length_a   1.000
_cell.length_b   1.000
_cell.length_c   1.000
_cell.angle_alpha   90.00
_cell.angle_beta   90.00
_cell.angle_gamma   90.00
#
_symmetry.space_group_name_H-M   'P 1'
#
loop_
_entity.id
_entity.type
_entity.pdbx_description
1 polymer ?
#
loop_
_entity_poly.entity_id
_entity_poly.type
_entity_poly.pdbx_seq_one_letter_code
_entity_poly.pdbx_strand_id
1 'polypeptide(L)'
;MAATEPEDGPGEQIDPRGLRRTVLIVAGLNLAYFFVEFAVALAAGSVALLADSVDFLEDTAVNVLIFLALGWPLVHRSVMGKVMSVLILGPALLAGWEAFEKFRDPTPPAVLPVVLASLGAIVVNGTAAWLLARVRHHGGSLSRAAFLSARNDVLVNVA
;
A
#
# COMPACT_ATOMS: atom_id res chain seq x y z
N MET A 1 -31.32 -16.72 -40.17
CA MET A 1 -30.86 -16.94 -38.78
C MET A 1 -29.37 -16.62 -38.76
N ALA A 2 -29.04 -15.33 -38.67
CA ALA A 2 -27.67 -14.87 -38.52
C ALA A 2 -27.37 -14.81 -37.02
N ALA A 3 -26.38 -15.57 -36.58
CA ALA A 3 -25.86 -15.49 -35.22
C ALA A 3 -25.19 -14.12 -35.06
N THR A 4 -25.81 -13.24 -34.28
CA THR A 4 -25.18 -12.01 -33.80
C THR A 4 -24.02 -12.40 -32.88
N GLU A 5 -22.80 -12.02 -33.26
CA GLU A 5 -21.61 -12.14 -32.41
C GLU A 5 -21.86 -11.38 -31.10
N PRO A 6 -21.37 -11.88 -29.95
CA PRO A 6 -21.47 -11.13 -28.70
C PRO A 6 -20.54 -9.93 -28.82
N GLU A 7 -21.10 -8.72 -28.83
CA GLU A 7 -20.31 -7.51 -28.68
C GLU A 7 -19.65 -7.52 -27.30
N ASP A 8 -18.32 -7.63 -27.29
CA ASP A 8 -17.51 -7.35 -26.10
C ASP A 8 -17.83 -5.93 -25.64
N GLY A 9 -18.65 -5.83 -24.59
CA GLY A 9 -18.97 -4.55 -23.95
C GLY A 9 -17.68 -3.83 -23.57
N PRO A 10 -17.66 -2.48 -23.55
CA PRO A 10 -16.44 -1.72 -23.30
C PRO A 10 -15.87 -2.14 -21.95
N GLY A 11 -14.80 -2.95 -21.98
CA GLY A 11 -14.09 -3.37 -20.77
C GLY A 11 -13.73 -2.12 -19.99
N GLU A 12 -14.11 -2.06 -18.72
CA GLU A 12 -14.06 -0.83 -17.94
C GLU A 12 -12.60 -0.36 -17.81
N GLN A 13 -12.23 0.61 -18.64
CA GLN A 13 -10.86 1.10 -18.73
C GLN A 13 -10.60 1.99 -17.51
N ILE A 14 -9.69 1.55 -16.64
CA ILE A 14 -9.17 2.38 -15.54
C ILE A 14 -8.66 3.69 -16.12
N ASP A 15 -9.19 4.84 -15.69
CA ASP A 15 -8.70 6.16 -16.10
C ASP A 15 -7.19 6.28 -15.75
N PRO A 16 -6.29 6.30 -16.76
CA PRO A 16 -4.86 6.32 -16.51
C PRO A 16 -4.41 7.59 -15.77
N ARG A 17 -5.14 8.71 -15.92
CA ARG A 17 -4.83 9.96 -15.22
C ARG A 17 -5.23 9.88 -13.75
N GLY A 18 -6.42 9.36 -13.46
CA GLY A 18 -6.89 9.08 -12.11
C GLY A 18 -5.97 8.11 -11.35
N LEU A 19 -5.55 7.03 -12.00
CA LEU A 19 -4.58 6.09 -11.43
C LEU A 19 -3.25 6.74 -11.15
N ARG A 20 -2.67 7.44 -12.14
CA ARG A 20 -1.36 8.10 -12.00
C ARG A 20 -1.33 9.10 -10.85
N ARG A 21 -2.39 9.89 -10.67
CA ARG A 21 -2.51 10.82 -9.55
C ARG A 21 -2.61 10.09 -8.22
N THR A 22 -3.40 9.01 -8.16
CA THR A 22 -3.67 8.27 -6.93
C THR A 22 -2.44 7.55 -6.43
N VAL A 23 -1.71 6.82 -7.28
CA VAL A 23 -0.47 6.15 -6.86
C VAL A 23 0.59 7.16 -6.40
N LEU A 24 0.64 8.36 -6.98
CA LEU A 24 1.56 9.39 -6.54
C LEU A 24 1.17 9.96 -5.15
N ILE A 25 -0.12 10.14 -4.88
CA ILE A 25 -0.62 10.55 -3.56
C ILE A 25 -0.29 9.46 -2.53
N VAL A 26 -0.56 8.19 -2.84
CA VAL A 26 -0.29 7.06 -1.96
C VAL A 26 1.20 6.93 -1.67
N ALA A 27 2.06 7.05 -2.69
CA ALA A 27 3.50 7.08 -2.50
C ALA A 27 3.94 8.22 -1.57
N GLY A 28 3.36 9.41 -1.71
CA GLY A 28 3.66 10.54 -0.83
C GLY A 28 3.22 10.32 0.62
N LEU A 29 2.03 9.73 0.83
CA LEU A 29 1.53 9.38 2.17
C LEU A 29 2.43 8.36 2.85
N ASN A 30 2.76 7.27 2.17
CA ASN A 30 3.59 6.21 2.71
C ASN A 30 5.02 6.69 2.95
N LEU A 31 5.58 7.51 2.05
CA LEU A 31 6.92 8.07 2.25
C LEU A 31 6.98 9.01 3.46
N ALA A 32 5.95 9.86 3.64
CA ALA A 32 5.87 10.73 4.80
C ALA A 32 5.77 9.92 6.10
N TYR A 33 4.94 8.87 6.08
CA TYR A 33 4.75 8.04 7.27
C TYR A 33 5.97 7.18 7.60
N PHE A 34 6.70 6.68 6.59
CA PHE A 34 8.00 6.02 6.75
C PHE A 34 8.94 6.86 7.63
N PHE A 35 9.12 8.16 7.33
CA PHE A 35 10.02 8.99 8.13
C PHE A 35 9.54 9.21 9.56
N VAL A 36 8.22 9.35 9.76
CA VAL A 36 7.63 9.49 11.11
C VAL A 36 7.85 8.22 11.91
N GLU A 37 7.46 7.08 11.36
CA GLU A 37 7.53 5.81 12.05
C GLU A 37 8.96 5.34 12.26
N PHE A 38 9.84 5.50 11.27
CA PHE A 38 11.27 5.21 11.41
C PHE A 38 11.91 6.04 12.54
N ALA A 39 11.61 7.34 12.62
CA ALA A 39 12.12 8.19 13.70
C ALA A 39 11.58 7.76 15.08
N VAL A 40 10.29 7.43 15.18
CA VAL A 40 9.69 6.92 16.41
C VAL A 40 10.26 5.55 16.78
N ALA A 41 10.49 4.68 15.80
CA ALA A 41 11.06 3.36 15.98
C ALA A 41 12.46 3.44 16.60
N LEU A 42 13.31 4.33 16.08
CA LEU A 42 14.64 4.58 16.64
C LEU A 42 14.56 5.16 18.06
N ALA A 43 13.71 6.16 18.29
CA ALA A 43 13.56 6.79 19.59
C ALA A 43 12.99 5.85 20.67
N ALA A 44 12.08 4.95 20.28
CA ALA A 44 11.45 3.98 21.17
C ALA A 44 12.21 2.65 21.29
N GLY A 45 13.23 2.44 20.46
CA GLY A 45 13.92 1.16 20.32
C GLY A 45 12.97 0.04 19.87
N SER A 46 12.08 0.30 18.91
CA SER A 46 11.07 -0.69 18.48
C SER A 46 11.44 -1.35 17.16
N VAL A 47 11.84 -2.62 17.21
CA VAL A 47 12.07 -3.46 16.03
C VAL A 47 10.81 -3.61 15.19
N ALA A 48 9.65 -3.72 15.84
CA ALA A 48 8.36 -3.84 15.15
C ALA A 48 8.04 -2.59 14.30
N LEU A 49 8.27 -1.40 14.86
CA LEU A 49 8.08 -0.15 14.10
C LEU A 49 9.15 0.04 13.02
N LEU A 50 10.39 -0.41 13.24
CA LEU A 50 11.41 -0.38 12.20
C LEU A 50 10.97 -1.24 11.00
N ALA A 51 10.45 -2.44 11.25
CA ALA A 51 9.91 -3.31 10.21
C ALA A 51 8.71 -2.66 9.49
N ASP A 52 7.72 -2.14 10.23
CA ASP A 52 6.54 -1.47 9.66
C ASP A 52 6.94 -0.26 8.80
N SER A 53 7.94 0.52 9.24
CA SER A 53 8.47 1.63 8.44
C SER A 53 9.10 1.16 7.10
N VAL A 54 9.76 0.01 7.09
CA VAL A 54 10.32 -0.57 5.85
C VAL A 54 9.20 -0.92 4.87
N ASP A 55 8.06 -1.43 5.37
CA ASP A 55 6.88 -1.72 4.54
C ASP A 55 6.31 -0.43 3.92
N PHE A 56 6.25 0.68 4.66
CA PHE A 56 5.87 1.99 4.10
C PHE A 56 6.80 2.46 2.98
N LEU A 57 8.10 2.20 3.12
CA LEU A 57 9.09 2.52 2.09
C LEU A 57 8.95 1.60 0.86
N GLU A 58 8.63 0.33 1.06
CA GLU A 58 8.30 -0.62 0.00
C GLU A 58 7.06 -0.17 -0.77
N ASP A 59 5.97 0.17 -0.09
CA ASP A 59 4.76 0.65 -0.75
C ASP A 59 5.01 1.94 -1.52
N THR A 60 5.84 2.83 -0.99
CA THR A 60 6.28 4.03 -1.69
C THR A 60 6.97 3.67 -3.00
N ALA A 61 7.95 2.77 -2.94
CA ALA A 61 8.70 2.31 -4.10
C ALA A 61 7.78 1.66 -5.14
N VAL A 62 6.87 0.78 -4.72
CA VAL A 62 5.90 0.11 -5.60
C VAL A 62 5.00 1.14 -6.30
N ASN A 63 4.43 2.09 -5.55
CA ASN A 63 3.56 3.12 -6.12
C ASN A 63 4.31 4.09 -7.07
N VAL A 64 5.56 4.42 -6.77
CA VAL A 64 6.44 5.17 -7.69
C VAL A 64 6.74 4.36 -8.95
N LEU A 65 7.03 3.07 -8.83
CA LEU A 65 7.26 2.21 -9.99
C LEU A 65 6.02 2.08 -10.86
N ILE A 66 4.82 1.98 -10.27
CA ILE A 66 3.55 2.00 -11.00
C ILE A 66 3.40 3.34 -11.74
N PHE A 67 3.64 4.47 -11.07
CA PHE A 67 3.61 5.79 -11.69
C PHE A 67 4.55 5.91 -12.90
N LEU A 68 5.78 5.43 -12.76
CA LEU A 68 6.78 5.42 -13.83
C LEU A 68 6.39 4.45 -14.94
N ALA A 69 5.81 3.30 -14.62
CA ALA A 69 5.37 2.30 -15.60
C ALA A 69 4.30 2.83 -16.55
N LEU A 70 3.48 3.79 -16.12
CA LEU A 70 2.48 4.46 -16.95
C LEU A 70 3.07 5.41 -18.00
N GLY A 71 4.37 5.75 -17.90
CA GLY A 71 5.01 6.72 -18.81
C GLY A 71 6.38 6.32 -19.38
N TRP A 72 7.05 5.30 -18.82
CA TRP A 72 8.43 4.95 -19.20
C TRP A 72 8.56 3.57 -19.88
N PRO A 73 9.55 3.40 -20.78
CA PRO A 73 9.92 2.09 -21.31
C PRO A 73 10.37 1.11 -20.21
N LEU A 74 10.17 -0.20 -20.44
CA LEU A 74 10.51 -1.29 -19.50
C LEU A 74 11.95 -1.21 -18.95
N VAL A 75 12.93 -0.84 -19.79
CA VAL A 75 14.34 -0.78 -19.38
C VAL A 75 14.60 0.20 -18.24
N HIS A 76 13.94 1.37 -18.25
CA HIS A 76 14.10 2.39 -17.19
C HIS A 76 13.42 1.96 -15.89
N ARG A 77 12.32 1.21 -15.99
CA ARG A 77 11.63 0.63 -14.82
C ARG A 77 12.49 -0.42 -14.13
N SER A 78 13.18 -1.27 -14.89
CA SER A 78 14.07 -2.29 -14.34
C SER A 78 15.24 -1.68 -13.56
N VAL A 79 15.85 -0.62 -14.09
CA VAL A 79 16.92 0.12 -13.39
C VAL A 79 16.39 0.75 -12.12
N MET A 80 15.25 1.45 -12.19
CA MET A 80 14.65 2.08 -11.00
C MET A 80 14.25 1.05 -9.94
N GLY A 81 13.71 -0.10 -10.34
CA GLY A 81 13.38 -1.18 -9.41
C GLY A 81 14.60 -1.64 -8.60
N LYS A 82 15.75 -1.81 -9.27
CA LYS A 82 17.02 -2.16 -8.59
C LYS A 82 17.46 -1.08 -7.61
N VAL A 83 17.38 0.20 -8.00
CA VAL A 83 17.72 1.32 -7.12
C VAL A 83 16.82 1.32 -5.88
N MET A 84 15.52 1.14 -6.06
CA MET A 84 14.57 1.08 -4.94
C MET A 84 14.81 -0.13 -4.04
N SER A 85 15.13 -1.31 -4.59
CA SER A 85 15.50 -2.48 -3.78
C SER A 85 16.74 -2.22 -2.92
N VAL A 86 17.77 -1.57 -3.46
CA VAL A 86 18.97 -1.19 -2.69
C VAL A 86 18.63 -0.16 -1.61
N LEU A 87 17.73 0.78 -1.91
CA LEU A 87 17.28 1.80 -0.97
C LEU A 87 16.51 1.17 0.22
N ILE A 88 15.59 0.24 -0.05
CA ILE A 88 14.84 -0.51 0.96
C ILE A 88 15.76 -1.39 1.82
N LEU A 89 16.82 -1.95 1.21
CA LEU A 89 17.74 -2.84 1.91
C LEU A 89 18.44 -2.17 3.11
N GLY A 90 18.73 -0.86 3.03
CA GLY A 90 19.36 -0.12 4.14
C GLY A 90 18.59 -0.21 5.46
N PRO A 91 17.37 0.34 5.56
CA PRO A 91 16.55 0.25 6.77
C PRO A 91 16.10 -1.18 7.09
N ALA A 92 15.92 -2.06 6.09
CA ALA A 92 15.62 -3.47 6.33
C ALA A 92 16.76 -4.20 7.06
N LEU A 93 18.02 -3.95 6.68
CA LEU A 93 19.18 -4.49 7.38
C LEU A 93 19.30 -3.93 8.80
N LEU A 94 18.99 -2.64 8.99
CA LEU A 94 18.94 -2.04 10.32
C LEU A 94 17.90 -2.72 11.21
N ALA A 95 16.68 -2.92 10.70
CA ALA A 95 15.62 -3.63 11.42
C ALA A 95 16.04 -5.07 11.77
N GLY A 96 16.69 -5.77 10.84
CA GLY A 96 17.21 -7.13 11.07
C GLY A 96 18.34 -7.18 12.10
N TRP A 97 19.23 -6.18 12.09
CA TRP A 97 20.29 -6.06 13.08
C TRP A 97 19.73 -5.80 14.49
N GLU A 98 18.83 -4.84 14.63
CA GLU A 98 18.14 -4.55 15.90
C GLU A 98 17.33 -5.74 16.40
N ALA A 99 16.68 -6.49 15.50
CA ALA A 99 15.97 -7.72 15.85
C ALA A 99 16.92 -8.77 16.45
N PHE A 100 18.11 -8.94 15.86
CA PHE A 100 19.12 -9.87 16.34
C PHE A 100 19.66 -9.48 17.71
N GLU A 101 19.99 -8.20 17.92
CA GLU A 101 20.45 -7.70 19.22
C GLU A 101 19.37 -7.88 20.30
N LYS A 102 18.12 -7.51 20.02
CA LYS A 102 16.99 -7.69 20.97
C LYS A 102 16.64 -9.14 21.25
N PHE A 103 16.88 -10.04 20.31
CA PHE A 103 16.70 -11.47 20.55
C PHE A 103 17.71 -11.99 21.58
N ARG A 104 18.92 -11.43 21.62
CA ARG A 104 19.98 -11.79 22.57
C ARG A 104 19.79 -11.14 23.94
N ASP A 105 19.34 -9.89 23.97
CA ASP A 105 19.05 -9.14 25.19
C ASP A 105 17.67 -8.46 25.13
N PRO A 106 16.60 -9.15 25.56
CA PRO A 106 15.24 -8.66 25.43
C PRO A 106 14.97 -7.44 26.32
N THR A 107 14.89 -6.27 25.70
CA THR A 107 14.45 -5.02 26.35
C THR A 107 13.15 -4.51 25.72
N PRO A 108 12.09 -4.26 26.53
CA PRO A 108 10.81 -3.81 26.00
C PRO A 108 10.92 -2.37 25.47
N PRO A 109 10.33 -2.06 24.31
CA PRO A 109 10.27 -0.69 23.80
C PRO A 109 9.28 0.16 24.62
N ALA A 110 9.38 1.48 24.46
CA ALA A 110 8.43 2.40 25.07
C ALA A 110 7.02 2.20 24.48
N VAL A 111 6.04 1.86 25.33
CA VAL A 111 4.70 1.46 24.88
C VAL A 111 3.94 2.60 24.21
N LEU A 112 3.90 3.79 24.81
CA LEU A 112 3.07 4.89 24.31
C LEU A 112 3.48 5.38 22.92
N PRO A 113 4.77 5.63 22.61
CA PRO A 113 5.19 5.99 21.25
C PRO A 113 4.85 4.90 20.23
N VAL A 114 5.02 3.63 20.61
CA VAL A 114 4.71 2.49 19.72
C VAL A 114 3.23 2.44 19.38
N VAL A 115 2.35 2.54 20.37
CA VAL A 115 0.90 2.51 20.14
C VAL A 115 0.45 3.69 19.28
N LEU A 116 0.95 4.90 19.53
CA LEU A 116 0.58 6.08 18.75
C LEU A 116 1.05 6.00 17.30
N ALA A 117 2.27 5.50 17.06
CA ALA A 117 2.77 5.24 15.71
C ALA A 117 1.92 4.17 15.01
N SER A 118 1.68 3.01 15.63
CA SER A 118 0.88 1.97 15.00
C SER A 118 -0.57 2.41 14.69
N LEU A 119 -1.17 3.28 15.50
CA LEU A 119 -2.48 3.85 15.19
C LEU A 119 -2.45 4.77 13.96
N GLY A 120 -1.41 5.58 13.82
CA GLY A 120 -1.25 6.40 12.62
C GLY A 120 -0.93 5.55 11.39
N ALA A 121 -0.17 4.47 11.53
CA ALA A 121 0.09 3.51 10.46
C ALA A 121 -1.21 2.92 9.92
N ILE A 122 -2.12 2.51 10.81
CA ILE A 122 -3.47 2.02 10.43
C ILE A 122 -4.24 3.07 9.63
N VAL A 123 -4.19 4.35 10.04
CA VAL A 123 -4.88 5.43 9.33
C VAL A 123 -4.28 5.65 7.94
N VAL A 124 -2.96 5.67 7.82
CA VAL A 124 -2.28 5.89 6.54
C VAL A 124 -2.52 4.71 5.60
N ASN A 125 -2.27 3.48 6.04
CA ASN A 125 -2.50 2.28 5.23
C ASN A 125 -3.97 2.12 4.84
N GLY A 126 -4.90 2.40 5.78
CA GLY A 126 -6.33 2.41 5.49
C GLY A 126 -6.71 3.46 4.43
N THR A 127 -6.14 4.67 4.52
CA THR A 127 -6.36 5.74 3.53
C THR A 127 -5.77 5.37 2.18
N ALA A 128 -4.55 4.83 2.14
CA ALA A 128 -3.88 4.38 0.93
C ALA A 128 -4.69 3.28 0.23
N ALA A 129 -5.11 2.26 0.97
CA ALA A 129 -5.95 1.17 0.48
C ALA A 129 -7.29 1.68 -0.06
N TRP A 130 -7.94 2.60 0.67
CA TRP A 130 -9.19 3.22 0.22
C TRP A 130 -9.03 4.02 -1.07
N LEU A 131 -7.97 4.82 -1.19
CA LEU A 131 -7.66 5.61 -2.39
C LEU A 131 -7.44 4.70 -3.61
N LEU A 132 -6.62 3.66 -3.47
CA LEU A 132 -6.36 2.69 -4.53
C LEU A 132 -7.62 1.90 -4.91
N ALA A 133 -8.38 1.45 -3.92
CA ALA A 133 -9.66 0.77 -4.13
C ALA A 133 -10.63 1.66 -4.90
N ARG A 134 -10.70 2.95 -4.59
CA ARG A 134 -11.59 3.88 -5.29
C ARG A 134 -11.27 3.93 -6.79
N VAL A 135 -9.99 4.02 -7.16
CA VAL A 135 -9.60 3.98 -8.59
C VAL A 135 -9.87 2.62 -9.22
N ARG A 136 -9.68 1.53 -8.49
CA ARG A 136 -9.98 0.17 -8.96
C ARG A 136 -11.48 -0.07 -9.16
N HIS A 137 -12.33 0.54 -8.34
CA HIS A 137 -13.79 0.37 -8.35
C HIS A 137 -14.51 1.22 -9.42
N HIS A 138 -13.86 2.22 -10.01
CA HIS A 138 -14.35 2.89 -11.22
C HIS A 138 -14.00 2.05 -12.48
N GLY A 139 -14.09 0.73 -12.31
CA GLY A 139 -13.56 -0.37 -13.11
C GLY A 139 -14.45 -1.62 -13.07
N GLY A 140 -15.78 -1.47 -13.02
CA GLY A 140 -16.77 -2.41 -13.55
C GLY A 140 -17.26 -3.57 -12.71
N SER A 141 -18.58 -3.82 -12.84
CA SER A 141 -19.46 -4.90 -12.33
C SER A 141 -19.42 -5.29 -10.84
N LEU A 142 -18.32 -5.07 -10.14
CA LEU A 142 -18.09 -5.50 -8.76
C LEU A 142 -18.79 -4.60 -7.74
N SER A 143 -19.00 -3.32 -8.05
CA SER A 143 -19.83 -2.41 -7.25
C SER A 143 -21.31 -2.81 -7.29
N ARG A 144 -21.79 -3.33 -8.43
CA ARG A 144 -23.15 -3.87 -8.57
C ARG A 144 -23.30 -5.21 -7.84
N ALA A 145 -22.26 -6.05 -7.86
CA ALA A 145 -22.22 -7.29 -7.06
C ALA A 145 -22.14 -7.01 -5.56
N ALA A 146 -21.34 -6.03 -5.12
CA ALA A 146 -21.25 -5.59 -3.74
C ALA A 146 -22.57 -4.96 -3.26
N PHE A 147 -23.24 -4.16 -4.10
CA PHE A 147 -24.57 -3.63 -3.82
C PHE A 147 -25.65 -4.73 -3.75
N LEU A 148 -25.59 -5.73 -4.64
CA LEU A 148 -26.49 -6.90 -4.61
C LEU A 148 -26.24 -7.80 -3.40
N SER A 149 -24.97 -8.01 -3.02
CA SER A 149 -24.59 -8.79 -1.84
C SER A 149 -25.01 -8.08 -0.54
N ALA A 150 -24.77 -6.77 -0.44
CA ALA A 150 -25.23 -5.97 0.70
C ALA A 150 -26.77 -5.93 0.81
N ARG A 151 -27.51 -5.96 -0.32
CA ARG A 151 -28.98 -6.04 -0.32
C ARG A 151 -29.49 -7.41 0.13
N ASN A 152 -28.77 -8.48 -0.18
CA ASN A 152 -29.13 -9.84 0.20
C ASN A 152 -28.88 -10.08 1.69
N ASP A 153 -27.75 -9.58 2.22
CA ASP A 153 -27.44 -9.70 3.65
C ASP A 153 -28.46 -8.99 4.54
N VAL A 154 -28.97 -7.83 4.12
CA VAL A 154 -30.02 -7.11 4.87
C VAL A 154 -31.36 -7.86 4.86
N LEU A 155 -31.71 -8.56 3.77
CA LEU A 155 -32.93 -9.38 3.70
C LEU A 155 -32.81 -10.67 4.53
N VAL A 156 -31.61 -11.25 4.60
CA VAL A 156 -31.32 -12.43 5.42
C VAL A 156 -31.33 -12.11 6.92
N ASN A 157 -30.96 -10.88 7.31
CA ASN A 157 -30.92 -10.47 8.71
C ASN A 157 -32.27 -9.97 9.26
N VAL A 158 -33.31 -9.89 8.42
CA VAL A 158 -34.67 -9.41 8.79
C VAL A 158 -35.72 -10.55 8.75
N ALA A 159 -35.37 -11.72 8.20
CA ALA A 159 -36.19 -12.93 8.22
C ALA A 159 -35.83 -13.81 9.43
#